data_AF-A0A832QDJ3-F1
#
_entry.id   AF-A0A832QDJ3-F1
#
_cell.length_a   1.000
_cell.length_b   1.000
_cell.length_c   1.000
_cell.angle_alpha   90.00
_cell.angle_beta   90.00
_cell.angle_gamma   90.00
#
_symmetry.space_group_name_H-M   'P 1'
#
loop_
_entity.id
_entity.type
_entity.pdbx_description
1 polymer ?
#
loop_
_entity_poly.entity_id
_entity_poly.type
_entity_poly.pdbx_seq_one_letter_code
_entity_poly.pdbx_strand_id
1 'polypeptide(L)' 'SEQWFAAMEEETIDSPRGTWRFSPAHNPVQNIYLREMRNGTNQVLSIAAENLSDPARGCSLL' A
#
# COMPACT_ATOMS: atom_id res chain seq x y z
N SER A 1 -16.94 14.70 5.35
CA SER A 1 -16.34 13.35 5.40
C SER A 1 -16.35 12.71 4.02
N GLU A 2 -17.48 12.69 3.31
CA GLU A 2 -17.59 12.07 1.97
C GLU A 2 -16.54 12.54 0.96
N GLN A 3 -16.29 13.86 0.87
CA GLN A 3 -15.27 14.42 -0.03
C GLN A 3 -13.85 13.90 0.27
N TRP A 4 -13.55 13.57 1.52
CA TRP A 4 -12.25 13.03 1.90
C TRP A 4 -12.10 11.56 1.52
N PHE A 5 -13.17 10.77 1.66
CA PHE A 5 -13.18 9.37 1.22
C PHE A 5 -13.04 9.29 -0.30
N ALA A 6 -13.81 10.08 -1.06
CA ALA A 6 -13.69 10.15 -2.51
C ALA A 6 -12.26 10.54 -2.95
N ALA A 7 -11.67 11.56 -2.31
CA ALA A 7 -10.30 11.96 -2.60
C ALA A 7 -9.28 10.83 -2.35
N MET A 8 -9.43 10.07 -1.26
CA MET A 8 -8.53 8.92 -1.00
C MET A 8 -8.74 7.79 -2.00
N GLU A 9 -9.97 7.51 -2.41
CA GLU A 9 -10.26 6.43 -3.36
C GLU A 9 -9.75 6.72 -4.78
N GLU A 10 -9.72 8.00 -5.19
CA GLU A 10 -9.27 8.42 -6.52
C GLU A 10 -7.76 8.65 -6.62
N GLU A 11 -7.11 8.97 -5.50
CA GLU A 11 -5.71 9.41 -5.52
C GLU A 11 -4.72 8.25 -5.77
N THR A 12 -3.73 8.51 -6.62
CA THR A 12 -2.55 7.66 -6.78
C THR A 12 -1.35 8.38 -6.17
N ILE A 13 -0.71 7.74 -5.19
CA ILE A 13 0.35 8.36 -4.39
C ILE A 13 1.71 7.91 -4.91
N ASP A 14 2.50 8.87 -5.37
CA ASP A 14 3.93 8.67 -5.67
C ASP A 14 4.75 8.73 -4.37
N SER A 15 5.04 7.57 -3.79
CA SER A 15 5.73 7.44 -2.50
C SER A 15 7.18 7.00 -2.70
N PRO A 16 8.10 7.34 -1.78
CA PRO A 16 9.43 6.72 -1.73
C PRO A 16 9.42 5.19 -1.62
N ARG A 17 8.27 4.59 -1.27
CA ARG A 17 8.05 3.14 -1.25
C ARG A 17 7.61 2.57 -2.60
N GLY A 18 7.49 3.39 -3.64
CA GLY A 18 6.84 3.07 -4.91
C GLY A 18 5.41 3.63 -4.98
N THR A 19 4.89 3.78 -6.19
CA THR A 19 3.54 4.28 -6.45
C THR A 19 2.48 3.30 -5.90
N TRP A 20 1.46 3.82 -5.22
CA TRP A 20 0.38 3.01 -4.62
C TRP A 20 -0.95 3.77 -4.55
N ARG A 21 -2.04 3.06 -4.28
CA ARG A 21 -3.40 3.63 -4.12
C ARG A 21 -4.13 3.06 -2.91
N PHE A 22 -5.19 3.70 -2.45
CA PHE A 22 -6.04 3.14 -1.41
C PHE A 22 -6.98 2.05 -1.96
N SER A 23 -7.35 1.10 -1.09
CA SER A 23 -8.50 0.22 -1.26
C SER A 23 -9.78 0.90 -0.78
N PRO A 24 -10.99 0.36 -1.06
CA PRO A 24 -12.24 0.89 -0.51
C PRO A 24 -12.30 0.93 1.02
N ALA A 25 -11.54 0.04 1.68
CA ALA A 25 -11.37 0.07 3.14
C ALA A 25 -10.32 1.10 3.61
N HIS A 26 -9.80 1.93 2.71
CA HIS A 26 -8.74 2.92 2.93
C HIS A 26 -7.41 2.36 3.43
N ASN A 27 -7.12 1.08 3.14
CA ASN A 27 -5.79 0.50 3.31
C ASN A 27 -4.94 0.69 2.05
N PRO A 28 -3.62 0.96 2.17
CA PRO A 28 -2.70 1.03 1.02
C PRO A 28 -2.61 -0.30 0.27
N VAL A 29 -2.89 -0.27 -1.04
CA VAL A 29 -2.60 -1.35 -1.98
C VAL A 29 -1.25 -1.05 -2.63
N GLN A 30 -0.22 -1.81 -2.25
CA GLN A 30 1.18 -1.52 -2.56
C GLN A 30 2.02 -2.80 -2.66
N ASN A 31 3.25 -2.67 -3.18
CA ASN A 31 4.20 -3.77 -3.17
C ASN A 31 4.69 -4.10 -1.76
N ILE A 32 4.94 -5.39 -1.52
CA ILE A 32 5.66 -5.90 -0.36
C ILE A 32 7.06 -6.29 -0.83
N TYR A 33 8.09 -5.77 -0.16
CA TYR A 33 9.48 -5.95 -0.55
C TYR A 33 10.18 -6.98 0.34
N LEU A 34 10.90 -7.92 -0.28
CA LEU A 34 11.88 -8.72 0.43
C LEU A 34 13.13 -7.86 0.67
N ARG A 35 13.59 -7.82 1.92
CA ARG A 35 14.74 -7.01 2.33
C ARG A 35 15.72 -7.83 3.15
N GLU A 36 17.00 -7.52 3.01
CA GLU A 36 18.08 -8.12 3.78
C GLU A 36 18.97 -7.03 4.37
N MET A 37 19.39 -7.26 5.62
CA MET A 37 20.33 -6.38 6.30
C MET A 37 21.75 -6.67 5.80
N ARG A 38 22.35 -5.70 5.10
CA ARG A 38 23.73 -5.76 4.61
C ARG A 38 24.48 -4.51 5.05
N ASN A 39 25.61 -4.71 5.73
CA ASN A 39 26.49 -3.62 6.17
C ASN A 39 25.76 -2.49 6.92
N GLY A 40 24.85 -2.84 7.84
CA GLY A 40 24.12 -1.83 8.62
C GLY A 40 22.89 -1.23 7.93
N THR A 41 22.55 -1.65 6.71
CA THR A 41 21.42 -1.10 5.94
C THR A 41 20.47 -2.18 5.43
N ASN A 42 19.17 -1.91 5.42
CA ASN A 42 18.16 -2.82 4.87
C ASN A 42 18.01 -2.58 3.36
N GLN A 43 18.67 -3.40 2.55
CA GLN A 43 18.63 -3.33 1.09
C GLN A 43 17.41 -4.08 0.55
N VAL A 44 16.79 -3.53 -0.49
CA VAL A 44 15.68 -4.20 -1.20
C VAL A 44 16.27 -5.24 -2.14
N LEU A 45 15.80 -6.48 -2.06
CA LEU A 45 16.23 -7.58 -2.92
C LEU A 45 15.27 -7.82 -4.07
N SER A 46 13.97 -7.89 -3.77
CA SER A 46 12.91 -8.16 -4.75
C SER A 46 11.55 -7.70 -4.23
N ILE A 47 10.55 -7.75 -5.11
CA ILE A 47 9.14 -7.66 -4.73
C ILE A 47 8.70 -9.07 -4.31
N ALA A 48 8.29 -9.22 -3.06
CA ALA A 48 7.73 -10.47 -2.53
C ALA A 48 6.25 -10.63 -2.88
N ALA A 49 5.50 -9.53 -2.95
CA ALA A 49 4.12 -9.49 -3.43
C ALA A 49 3.85 -8.15 -4.12
N GLU A 50 3.28 -8.18 -5.31
CA GLU A 50 2.97 -6.97 -6.07
C GLU A 50 1.56 -6.47 -5.74
N ASN A 51 1.40 -5.16 -5.50
CA ASN A 51 0.12 -4.48 -5.28
C ASN A 51 -0.84 -5.26 -4.35
N LEU A 52 -0.33 -5.71 -3.20
CA LEU A 52 -1.07 -6.58 -2.31
C LEU A 52 -2.29 -5.83 -1.73
N SER A 53 -3.47 -6.39 -1.97
CA SER A 53 -4.73 -5.89 -1.43
C SER A 53 -5.14 -6.68 -0.20
N ASP A 54 -5.61 -5.96 0.82
CA ASP A 54 -6.26 -6.54 1.99
C ASP A 54 -7.73 -6.88 1.68
N PRO A 55 -8.22 -8.11 1.96
CA PRO A 55 -9.63 -8.46 1.84
C PRO A 55 -10.56 -7.73 2.84
N ALA A 56 -10.02 -7.00 3.83
CA ALA A 56 -10.74 -6.10 4.73
C ALA A 56 -11.94 -6.75 5.46
N ARG A 57 -11.78 -8.01 5.90
CA ARG A 57 -12.87 -8.76 6.56
C ARG A 57 -13.39 -8.02 7.79
N GLY A 58 -14.70 -7.80 7.85
CA GLY A 58 -15.37 -7.12 8.96
C GLY A 58 -15.46 -5.60 8.81
N CYS A 59 -14.96 -5.03 7.71
CA CYS A 59 -15.15 -3.62 7.41
C CYS A 59 -16.58 -3.35 6.91
N SER A 60 -17.30 -2.46 7.59
CA SER A 60 -18.68 -2.07 7.25
C SER A 60 -18.76 -0.91 6.25
N LEU A 61 -17.61 -0.42 5.76
CA LEU A 61 -17.51 0.70 4.83
C LEU A 61 -17.28 0.27 3.37
N LEU A 62 -17.14 -1.04 3.12
CA LEU A 62 -16.93 -1.61 1.79
C LEU A 62 -18.10 -1.37 0.83
#